data_AF-A0A1B6JXA5-F1
#
_entry.id   AF-A0A1B6JXA5-F1
#
_cell.length_a   1.000
_cell.length_b   1.000
_cell.length_c   1.000
_cell.angle_alpha   90.00
_cell.angle_beta   90.00
_cell.angle_gamma   90.00
#
_symmetry.space_group_name_H-M   'P 1'
#
loop_
_entity.id
_entity.type
_entity.pdbx_description
1 polymer ?
#
loop_
_entity_poly.entity_id
_entity_poly.type
_entity_poly.pdbx_seq_one_letter_code
_entity_poly.pdbx_strand_id
1 'polypeptide(L)'
;MSKNPKDKLTLEKLKQFFRANRGGGAGYRLPEAFVLGGEVERELSPETPLPQRAKVIKDLCEVILNHHVEEESMKKMWHCVKDLLQDNMMREYRHLGFYFLRCLVQGQNERLGMARVHYFQLVKNHKNPEDVGPRLEL
;
A
#
# COMPACT_ATOMS: atom_id res chain seq x y z
N MET A 1 28.19 2.52 21.20
CA MET A 1 28.10 3.87 20.59
C MET A 1 26.79 3.99 19.83
N SER A 2 26.08 5.08 20.09
CA SER A 2 24.93 5.69 19.39
C SER A 2 23.64 4.89 19.12
N LYS A 3 22.57 5.37 19.76
CA LYS A 3 21.15 5.10 19.52
C LYS A 3 20.70 5.82 18.24
N ASN A 4 19.90 5.16 17.41
CA ASN A 4 18.92 5.83 16.55
C ASN A 4 17.68 4.93 16.42
N PRO A 5 16.66 5.09 17.27
CA PRO A 5 15.40 4.38 17.17
C PRO A 5 14.48 5.14 16.21
N LYS A 6 14.70 5.00 14.90
CA LYS A 6 13.65 5.33 13.93
C LYS A 6 12.78 4.10 13.80
N ASP A 7 11.62 4.16 14.42
CA ASP A 7 10.69 3.05 14.60
C ASP A 7 10.37 2.29 13.30
N LYS A 8 10.92 1.08 13.21
CA LYS A 8 10.47 0.07 12.23
C LYS A 8 9.05 -0.36 12.62
N LEU A 9 8.06 -0.11 11.77
CA LEU A 9 6.75 -0.75 11.88
C LEU A 9 6.84 -2.17 11.32
N THR A 10 6.91 -3.15 12.21
CA THR A 10 6.80 -4.59 11.91
C THR A 10 5.34 -4.97 11.67
N LEU A 11 5.07 -6.16 11.14
CA LEU A 11 3.70 -6.63 10.90
C LEU A 11 2.90 -6.76 12.22
N GLU A 12 3.57 -7.09 13.31
CA GLU A 12 2.98 -7.06 14.66
C GLU A 12 2.74 -5.64 15.18
N LYS A 13 3.56 -4.66 14.83
CA LYS A 13 3.29 -3.25 15.12
C LYS A 13 2.17 -2.68 14.24
N LEU A 14 2.03 -3.16 12.99
CA LEU A 14 0.87 -2.88 12.14
C LEU A 14 -0.40 -3.33 12.88
N LYS A 15 -0.43 -4.59 13.33
CA LYS A 15 -1.52 -5.14 14.15
C LYS A 15 -1.74 -4.39 15.46
N GLN A 16 -0.69 -3.95 16.16
CA GLN A 16 -0.83 -3.12 17.36
C GLN A 16 -1.37 -1.73 17.05
N PHE A 17 -0.96 -1.11 15.94
CA PHE A 17 -1.50 0.16 15.46
C PHE A 17 -3.00 0.03 15.16
N PHE A 18 -3.42 -1.07 14.55
CA PHE A 18 -4.84 -1.40 14.38
C PHE A 18 -5.60 -1.59 15.70
N ARG A 19 -4.97 -2.18 16.73
CA ARG A 19 -5.59 -2.35 18.06
C ARG A 19 -5.68 -1.05 18.84
N ALA A 20 -4.65 -0.21 18.80
CA ALA A 20 -4.60 1.07 19.50
C ALA A 20 -5.64 2.07 18.95
N ASN A 21 -5.96 2.00 17.66
CA ASN A 21 -6.99 2.85 17.05
C ASN A 21 -8.43 2.43 17.38
N ARG A 22 -8.66 1.21 17.89
CA ARG A 22 -9.99 0.71 18.33
C ARG A 22 -10.30 0.95 19.81
N GLY A 23 -9.32 1.34 20.62
CA GLY A 23 -9.49 1.59 22.05
C GLY A 23 -8.78 2.87 22.44
N GLY A 24 -9.52 3.96 22.58
CA GLY A 24 -8.99 5.24 23.02
C GLY A 24 -8.31 5.11 24.39
N GLY A 25 -6.97 5.08 24.40
CA GLY A 25 -6.21 4.94 25.63
C GLY A 25 -4.70 5.01 25.41
N ALA A 26 -4.08 5.99 26.07
CA ALA A 26 -2.65 6.17 26.32
C ALA A 26 -1.76 6.74 25.19
N GLY A 27 -1.68 8.08 25.14
CA GLY A 27 -0.44 8.85 25.34
C GLY A 27 0.76 8.72 24.39
N TYR A 28 0.76 7.79 23.44
CA TYR A 28 1.81 7.74 22.41
C TYR A 28 1.49 8.76 21.33
N ARG A 29 2.39 9.75 21.13
CA ARG A 29 2.38 10.58 19.92
C ARG A 29 2.56 9.64 18.74
N LEU A 30 1.46 9.35 18.04
CA LEU A 30 1.51 8.58 16.80
C LEU A 30 2.43 9.31 15.81
N PRO A 31 3.25 8.58 15.03
CA PRO A 31 4.02 9.17 13.96
C PRO A 31 3.11 10.00 13.04
N GLU A 32 3.59 11.17 12.61
CA GLU A 32 2.85 12.06 11.70
C GLU A 32 2.58 11.41 10.34
N ALA A 33 3.37 10.38 9.98
CA ALA A 33 3.21 9.57 8.80
C ALA A 33 3.55 8.10 9.09
N PHE A 34 2.83 7.20 8.44
CA PHE A 34 3.20 5.80 8.33
C PHE A 34 4.45 5.65 7.46
N VAL A 35 5.41 4.85 7.95
CA VAL A 35 6.64 4.48 7.25
C VAL A 35 6.67 2.97 7.05
N LEU A 36 6.87 2.53 5.81
CA LEU A 36 6.95 1.12 5.46
C LEU A 36 8.18 0.47 6.10
N GLY A 37 7.96 -0.49 7.00
CA GLY A 37 9.03 -1.29 7.59
C GLY A 37 9.58 -2.32 6.60
N GLY A 38 10.89 -2.58 6.65
CA GLY A 38 11.55 -3.51 5.72
C GLY A 38 11.05 -4.95 5.76
N GLU A 39 10.45 -5.40 6.87
CA GLU A 39 9.77 -6.69 6.93
C GLU A 39 8.50 -6.70 6.06
N VAL A 40 7.66 -5.67 6.18
CA VAL A 40 6.44 -5.52 5.39
C VAL A 40 6.78 -5.32 3.91
N GLU A 41 7.82 -4.55 3.60
CA GLU A 41 8.34 -4.39 2.24
C GLU A 41 8.75 -5.73 1.62
N ARG A 42 9.48 -6.57 2.37
CA ARG A 42 9.87 -7.91 1.93
C ARG A 42 8.67 -8.80 1.69
N GLU A 43 7.69 -8.82 2.59
CA GLU A 43 6.47 -9.61 2.42
C GLU A 43 5.55 -9.11 1.28
N LEU A 44 5.66 -7.83 0.92
CA LEU A 44 4.95 -7.25 -0.21
C LEU A 44 5.63 -7.57 -1.56
N SER A 45 6.94 -7.84 -1.52
CA SER A 45 7.79 -7.98 -2.70
C SER A 45 7.40 -9.17 -3.61
N PRO A 46 7.78 -9.14 -4.90
CA PRO A 46 7.51 -10.23 -5.84
C PRO A 46 8.12 -11.59 -5.47
N GLU A 47 9.08 -11.64 -4.54
CA GLU A 47 9.70 -12.87 -4.05
C GLU A 47 8.79 -13.63 -3.07
N THR A 48 7.77 -12.97 -2.52
CA THR A 48 6.81 -13.57 -1.60
C THR A 48 5.68 -14.26 -2.38
N PRO A 49 5.18 -15.44 -1.94
CA PRO A 49 4.04 -16.09 -2.59
C PRO A 49 2.81 -15.19 -2.70
N LEU A 50 2.16 -15.21 -3.86
CA LEU A 50 1.02 -14.34 -4.18
C LEU A 50 -0.11 -14.34 -3.12
N PRO A 51 -0.53 -15.47 -2.54
CA PRO A 51 -1.56 -15.45 -1.48
C PRO A 51 -1.12 -14.70 -0.21
N GLN A 52 0.16 -14.79 0.15
CA GLN A 52 0.72 -14.06 1.29
C GLN A 52 0.81 -12.56 0.99
N ARG A 53 1.32 -12.19 -0.20
CA ARG A 53 1.32 -10.79 -0.68
C ARG A 53 -0.09 -10.22 -0.64
N ALA A 54 -1.09 -10.98 -1.08
CA ALA A 54 -2.46 -10.51 -1.13
C ALA A 54 -3.04 -10.14 0.24
N LYS A 55 -2.67 -10.88 1.29
CA LYS A 55 -3.05 -10.54 2.66
C LYS A 55 -2.39 -9.23 3.11
N VAL A 56 -1.09 -9.09 2.88
CA VAL A 56 -0.33 -7.89 3.26
C VAL A 56 -0.83 -6.65 2.52
N ILE A 57 -1.15 -6.77 1.23
CA ILE A 57 -1.73 -5.68 0.43
C ILE A 57 -3.06 -5.22 1.03
N LYS A 58 -3.94 -6.14 1.40
CA LYS A 58 -5.24 -5.81 2.01
C LYS A 58 -5.06 -5.08 3.34
N ASP A 59 -4.18 -5.56 4.20
CA ASP A 59 -3.86 -4.91 5.48
C ASP A 59 -3.27 -3.50 5.23
N LEU A 60 -2.38 -3.34 4.24
CA LEU A 60 -1.83 -2.03 3.86
C LEU A 60 -2.88 -1.08 3.30
N CYS A 61 -3.85 -1.56 2.52
CA CYS A 61 -4.94 -0.73 1.99
C CYS A 61 -5.73 -0.06 3.12
N GLU A 62 -5.97 -0.77 4.24
CA GLU A 62 -6.60 -0.16 5.42
C GLU A 62 -5.75 0.95 6.02
N VAL A 63 -4.42 0.79 6.07
CA VAL A 63 -3.51 1.86 6.54
C VAL A 63 -3.56 3.07 5.60
N ILE A 64 -3.44 2.83 4.30
CA ILE A 64 -3.41 3.87 3.26
C ILE A 64 -4.69 4.70 3.27
N LEU A 65 -5.85 4.09 3.52
CA LEU A 65 -7.13 4.79 3.56
C LEU A 65 -7.30 5.68 4.80
N ASN A 66 -6.68 5.33 5.92
CA ASN A 66 -6.99 5.94 7.22
C ASN A 66 -5.85 6.78 7.81
N HIS A 67 -4.64 6.68 7.25
CA HIS A 67 -3.44 7.30 7.82
C HIS A 67 -2.60 7.95 6.73
N HIS A 68 -1.96 9.07 7.06
CA HIS A 68 -0.95 9.66 6.19
C HIS A 68 0.21 8.67 5.99
N VAL A 69 0.64 8.48 4.75
CA VAL A 69 1.79 7.64 4.38
C VAL A 69 2.91 8.51 3.84
N GLU A 70 4.14 8.25 4.29
CA GLU A 70 5.33 8.92 3.76
C GLU A 70 5.49 8.67 2.24
N GLU A 71 5.87 9.70 1.47
CA GLU A 71 6.03 9.61 0.02
C GLU A 71 7.00 8.49 -0.41
N GLU A 72 8.14 8.34 0.27
CA GLU A 72 9.11 7.30 -0.02
C GLU A 72 8.54 5.89 0.25
N SER A 73 7.71 5.78 1.28
CA SER A 73 6.99 4.53 1.59
C SER A 73 5.97 4.19 0.50
N MET A 74 5.22 5.17 -0.01
CA MET A 74 4.31 4.98 -1.16
C MET A 74 5.07 4.52 -2.41
N LYS A 75 6.23 5.12 -2.70
CA LYS A 75 7.09 4.72 -3.83
C LYS A 75 7.54 3.28 -3.70
N LYS A 76 7.99 2.85 -2.52
CA LYS A 76 8.39 1.45 -2.26
C LYS A 76 7.23 0.49 -2.43
N MET A 77 6.07 0.78 -1.83
CA MET A 77 4.88 -0.05 -2.00
C MET A 77 4.50 -0.20 -3.48
N TRP A 78 4.55 0.90 -4.25
CA TRP A 78 4.30 0.87 -5.69
C TRP A 78 5.29 -0.05 -6.43
N HIS A 79 6.58 0.03 -6.13
CA HIS A 79 7.59 -0.85 -6.74
C HIS A 79 7.32 -2.32 -6.46
N CYS A 80 6.80 -2.65 -5.28
CA CYS A 80 6.46 -4.02 -4.90
C CYS A 80 5.12 -4.52 -5.46
N VAL A 81 4.20 -3.66 -5.92
CA VAL A 81 2.84 -4.05 -6.35
C VAL A 81 2.65 -3.96 -7.87
N LYS A 82 3.46 -3.17 -8.58
CA LYS A 82 3.27 -2.90 -10.03
C LYS A 82 3.33 -4.16 -10.92
N ASP A 83 3.97 -5.23 -10.47
CA ASP A 83 4.01 -6.52 -11.19
C ASP A 83 2.63 -7.22 -11.19
N LEU A 84 1.78 -6.94 -10.21
CA LEU A 84 0.44 -7.49 -10.17
C LEU A 84 -0.44 -6.96 -11.30
N LEU A 85 -0.11 -5.82 -11.88
CA LEU A 85 -0.88 -5.15 -12.94
C LEU A 85 -0.47 -5.58 -14.36
N GLN A 86 0.44 -6.55 -14.50
CA GLN A 86 0.85 -7.07 -15.81
C GLN A 86 -0.28 -7.91 -16.43
N ASP A 87 -0.44 -7.85 -17.76
CA ASP A 87 -1.52 -8.56 -18.47
C ASP A 87 -1.49 -10.09 -18.29
N ASN A 88 -0.30 -10.67 -18.08
CA ASN A 88 -0.10 -12.10 -17.85
C ASN A 88 -0.37 -12.55 -16.40
N MET A 89 -0.61 -11.61 -15.48
CA MET A 89 -0.97 -11.94 -14.09
C MET A 89 -2.41 -12.46 -14.02
N MET A 90 -2.70 -13.36 -13.07
CA MET A 90 -4.08 -13.84 -12.87
C MET A 90 -5.01 -12.69 -12.51
N ARG A 91 -6.24 -12.74 -13.03
CA ARG A 91 -7.25 -11.69 -12.86
C ARG A 91 -7.40 -11.22 -11.42
N GLU A 92 -7.47 -12.15 -10.47
CA GLU A 92 -7.65 -11.83 -9.05
C GLU A 92 -6.56 -10.91 -8.49
N TYR A 93 -5.30 -11.10 -8.89
CA TYR A 93 -4.19 -10.27 -8.42
C TYR A 93 -4.07 -8.97 -9.20
N ARG A 94 -4.44 -8.94 -10.50
CA ARG A 94 -4.59 -7.68 -11.25
C ARG A 94 -5.62 -6.78 -10.58
N HIS A 95 -6.78 -7.34 -10.24
CA HIS A 95 -7.86 -6.61 -9.56
C HIS A 95 -7.43 -6.16 -8.16
N LEU A 96 -6.66 -6.96 -7.44
CA LEU A 96 -6.03 -6.54 -6.19
C LEU A 96 -5.06 -5.36 -6.38
N GLY A 97 -4.26 -5.37 -7.45
CA GLY A 97 -3.38 -4.25 -7.79
C GLY A 97 -4.15 -2.96 -8.08
N PHE A 98 -5.27 -3.05 -8.79
CA PHE A 98 -6.15 -1.90 -9.03
C PHE A 98 -6.82 -1.42 -7.74
N TYR A 99 -7.26 -2.34 -6.88
CA TYR A 99 -7.79 -2.00 -5.55
C TYR A 99 -6.76 -1.25 -4.71
N PHE A 100 -5.50 -1.70 -4.72
CA PHE A 100 -4.40 -1.00 -4.05
C PHE A 100 -4.20 0.42 -4.59
N LEU A 101 -4.19 0.60 -5.92
CA LEU A 101 -4.11 1.92 -6.54
C LEU A 101 -5.28 2.82 -6.13
N ARG A 102 -6.49 2.27 -6.05
CA ARG A 102 -7.69 3.00 -5.60
C ARG A 102 -7.52 3.48 -4.18
N CYS A 103 -7.03 2.63 -3.27
CA CYS A 103 -6.74 3.04 -1.90
C CYS A 103 -5.70 4.16 -1.85
N LEU A 104 -4.63 4.10 -2.64
CA LEU A 104 -3.63 5.18 -2.71
C LEU A 104 -4.24 6.50 -3.20
N VAL A 105 -5.03 6.46 -4.28
CA VAL A 105 -5.70 7.65 -4.82
C VAL A 105 -6.68 8.23 -3.80
N GLN A 106 -7.52 7.40 -3.19
CA GLN A 106 -8.53 7.86 -2.25
C GLN A 106 -7.92 8.36 -0.92
N GLY A 107 -7.02 7.59 -0.34
CA GLY A 107 -6.45 7.88 0.99
C GLY A 107 -5.36 8.95 0.97
N GLN A 108 -4.62 9.08 -0.14
CA GLN A 108 -3.45 9.96 -0.22
C GLN A 108 -3.57 11.04 -1.32
N ASN A 109 -4.76 11.31 -1.84
CA ASN A 109 -5.00 12.18 -3.01
C ASN A 109 -4.16 13.46 -3.03
N GLU A 110 -4.22 14.23 -1.94
CA GLU A 110 -3.53 15.52 -1.79
C GLU A 110 -2.00 15.42 -1.80
N ARG A 111 -1.47 14.22 -1.52
CA ARG A 111 -0.05 13.94 -1.30
C ARG A 111 0.58 13.08 -2.39
N LEU A 112 -0.20 12.63 -3.37
CA LEU A 112 0.30 11.80 -4.48
C LEU A 112 1.28 12.53 -5.40
N GLY A 113 1.29 13.87 -5.43
CA GLY A 113 2.20 14.64 -6.29
C GLY A 113 2.19 14.15 -7.74
N MET A 114 3.35 13.86 -8.31
CA MET A 114 3.49 13.33 -9.68
C MET A 114 3.05 11.87 -9.84
N ALA A 115 2.89 11.09 -8.76
CA ALA A 115 2.44 9.71 -8.84
C ALA A 115 1.05 9.59 -9.48
N ARG A 116 0.17 10.60 -9.28
CA ARG A 116 -1.15 10.64 -9.92
C ARG A 116 -1.07 10.60 -11.46
N VAL A 117 -0.05 11.23 -12.05
CA VAL A 117 0.15 11.22 -13.50
C VAL A 117 0.54 9.82 -13.97
N HIS A 118 1.43 9.15 -13.24
CA HIS A 118 1.83 7.78 -13.53
C HIS A 118 0.66 6.81 -13.40
N TYR A 119 -0.16 6.92 -12.34
CA TYR A 119 -1.34 6.07 -12.14
C TYR A 119 -2.39 6.31 -13.23
N PHE A 120 -2.64 7.56 -13.59
CA PHE A 120 -3.53 7.88 -14.72
C PHE A 120 -3.03 7.27 -16.03
N GLN A 121 -1.73 7.40 -16.35
CA GLN A 121 -1.16 6.80 -17.55
C GLN A 121 -1.28 5.28 -17.55
N LEU A 122 -1.06 4.64 -16.40
CA LEU A 122 -1.23 3.20 -16.25
C LEU A 122 -2.67 2.79 -16.55
N VAL A 123 -3.65 3.43 -15.91
CA VAL A 123 -5.07 3.12 -16.11
C VAL A 123 -5.48 3.39 -17.55
N LYS A 124 -5.02 4.48 -18.16
CA LYS A 124 -5.32 4.82 -19.56
C LYS A 124 -4.75 3.80 -20.54
N ASN A 125 -3.52 3.34 -20.31
CA ASN A 125 -2.80 2.48 -21.24
C ASN A 125 -3.08 0.99 -21.02
N HIS A 126 -3.69 0.60 -19.90
CA HIS A 126 -4.14 -0.77 -19.66
C HIS A 126 -5.19 -1.17 -20.70
N LYS A 127 -5.08 -2.37 -21.28
CA LYS A 127 -5.99 -2.81 -22.37
C LYS A 127 -6.74 -4.10 -22.07
N ASN A 128 -6.49 -4.73 -20.93
CA ASN A 128 -7.19 -5.95 -20.56
C ASN A 128 -8.70 -5.69 -20.36
N PRO A 129 -9.59 -6.36 -21.11
CA PRO A 129 -11.04 -6.14 -21.02
C PRO A 129 -11.64 -6.61 -19.70
N GLU A 130 -11.02 -7.55 -19.00
CA GLU A 130 -11.49 -8.05 -17.70
C GLU A 130 -11.34 -7.01 -16.58
N ASP A 131 -10.55 -5.97 -16.82
CA ASP A 131 -10.16 -4.98 -15.82
C ASP A 131 -10.88 -3.64 -16.02
N VAL A 132 -11.86 -3.56 -16.93
CA VAL A 132 -12.64 -2.35 -17.20
C VAL A 132 -13.33 -1.82 -15.93
N GLY A 133 -13.97 -2.69 -15.15
CA GLY A 133 -14.62 -2.31 -13.88
C GLY A 133 -13.64 -1.66 -12.90
N PRO A 134 -12.60 -2.39 -12.44
CA PRO A 134 -11.59 -1.82 -11.54
C PRO A 134 -10.92 -0.54 -12.03
N ARG A 135 -10.74 -0.38 -13.34
CA ARG A 135 -10.19 0.85 -13.94
C ARG A 135 -11.11 2.07 -13.83
N LEU A 136 -12.43 1.86 -13.90
CA LEU A 136 -13.41 2.94 -13.79
C LEU A 136 -13.65 3.37 -12.33
N GLU A 137 -13.24 2.55 -11.37
CA GLU A 137 -13.34 2.85 -9.94
C GLU A 137 -12.14 3.62 -9.36
N LEU A 138 -11.14 3.93 -10.19
CA LEU A 138 -9.95 4.73 -9.86
C LEU A 138 -10.20 6.22 -10.04
#